data_AF-A0A662T3X5-F1
#
_entry.id   AF-A0A662T3X5-F1
#
_cell.length_a   1.000
_cell.length_b   1.000
_cell.length_c   1.000
_cell.angle_alpha   90.00
_cell.angle_beta   90.00
_cell.angle_gamma   90.00
#
_symmetry.space_group_name_H-M   'P 1'
#
loop_
_entity.id
_entity.type
_entity.pdbx_description
1 polymer ?
#
loop_
_entity_poly.entity_id
_entity_poly.type
_entity_poly.pdbx_seq_one_letter_code
_entity_poly.pdbx_strand_id
1 'polypeptide(L)'
;MKVLELKPTKKKATVIMLEKEYDEPWWVLEPAVKPANPLLERLKRPSIAFIELVKKIVEENKVDFATEELGLRGEKEFYEGNVLARFFKKKGIPFYPVDMDEAARLYLAAGLENRRAMRNMILDELAKLPDGDWRREYLLAYGQYLQQELEKQEQEITYNVRESWIAMGIIDHINKLEKDEVTVLHISSPRHMKGLSELLSSLNVNVVPVRAEKKVEGLPEAVKGRDEVYAAIRAGRIQVVPVVQKKKGPEPPYILFFLDTDEQVSPFDICMAYDAGFDIVVPYEKVTPQTARSLVQDAIFSRGPKGAKRTNFFIGGGNLELVKKIVKEVVGAMFPPFEATVIVDPRGANTTAAAMVLKVVKGARKIGLHPLEGKKAVILGGTGRVGGSVAVLLARMGCDVTIVETYPPADMEWVKARGKELSEEAGAEIKAVKATTQDEIYEVVKDAQLILA
;
A
#
# COMPACT_ATOMS: atom_id res chain seq x y z
N MET A 1 -17.94 -1.27 -34.03
CA MET A 1 -17.24 -0.71 -32.85
C MET A 1 -15.83 -1.27 -32.89
N LYS A 2 -14.78 -0.44 -32.74
CA LYS A 2 -13.41 -0.96 -32.60
C LYS A 2 -13.38 -1.81 -31.33
N VAL A 3 -12.73 -2.96 -31.37
CA VAL A 3 -12.62 -3.86 -30.21
C VAL A 3 -11.24 -3.68 -29.59
N LEU A 4 -11.18 -3.69 -28.26
CA LEU A 4 -9.91 -3.69 -27.54
C LEU A 4 -9.30 -5.09 -27.61
N GLU A 5 -8.28 -5.27 -28.45
CA GLU A 5 -7.49 -6.50 -28.55
C GLU A 5 -6.01 -6.18 -28.43
N LEU A 6 -5.49 -6.26 -27.21
CA LEU A 6 -4.09 -5.99 -26.94
C LEU A 6 -3.26 -7.26 -27.06
N LYS A 7 -2.41 -7.33 -28.10
CA LYS A 7 -1.51 -8.47 -28.35
C LYS A 7 -0.05 -8.01 -28.32
N PRO A 8 0.88 -8.78 -27.73
CA PRO A 8 2.31 -8.46 -27.77
C PRO A 8 2.82 -8.31 -29.20
N THR A 9 3.78 -7.41 -29.41
CA THR A 9 4.45 -7.29 -30.71
C THR A 9 5.54 -8.35 -30.87
N LYS A 10 5.73 -8.82 -32.10
CA LYS A 10 6.86 -9.68 -32.49
C LYS A 10 8.11 -8.88 -32.84
N LYS A 11 7.99 -7.54 -32.94
CA LYS A 11 9.07 -6.65 -33.32
C LYS A 11 9.92 -6.26 -32.14
N LYS A 12 11.16 -5.87 -32.41
CA LYS A 12 12.05 -5.31 -31.39
C LYS A 12 11.79 -3.81 -31.28
N ALA A 13 10.82 -3.46 -30.44
CA ALA A 13 10.42 -2.08 -30.23
C ALA A 13 11.04 -1.48 -28.96
N THR A 14 11.46 -0.22 -29.05
CA THR A 14 11.76 0.63 -27.89
C THR A 14 10.75 1.78 -27.85
N VAL A 15 10.04 1.93 -26.73
CA VAL A 15 9.13 3.06 -26.49
C VAL A 15 9.76 3.98 -25.44
N ILE A 16 10.14 5.17 -25.89
CA ILE A 16 10.54 6.28 -25.02
C ILE A 16 9.25 6.91 -24.50
N MET A 17 8.95 6.67 -23.22
CA MET A 17 7.81 7.24 -22.52
C MET A 17 8.22 8.60 -21.95
N LEU A 18 7.80 9.70 -22.56
CA LEU A 18 8.09 11.05 -22.10
C LEU A 18 6.93 11.61 -21.29
N GLU A 19 7.17 11.87 -20.00
CA GLU A 19 6.21 12.53 -19.10
C GLU A 19 5.98 13.97 -19.52
N LYS A 20 4.73 14.33 -19.80
CA LYS A 20 4.30 15.69 -20.13
C LYS A 20 4.24 16.58 -18.89
N GLU A 21 4.25 17.90 -19.10
CA GLU A 21 4.17 18.90 -18.02
C GLU A 21 2.79 19.01 -17.36
N TYR A 22 1.77 18.35 -17.91
CA TYR A 22 0.38 18.39 -17.48
C TYR A 22 -0.36 17.16 -18.00
N ASP A 23 -1.51 16.84 -17.41
CA ASP A 23 -2.38 15.78 -17.92
C ASP A 23 -3.34 16.31 -19.00
N GLU A 24 -3.50 15.55 -20.07
CA GLU A 24 -4.55 15.81 -21.06
C GLU A 24 -5.94 15.65 -20.43
N PRO A 25 -6.87 16.60 -20.64
CA PRO A 25 -8.22 16.52 -20.11
C PRO A 25 -8.93 15.24 -20.58
N TRP A 26 -9.38 14.44 -19.62
CA TRP A 26 -10.09 13.21 -19.87
C TRP A 26 -10.93 12.78 -18.68
N TRP A 27 -12.17 12.34 -18.93
CA TRP A 27 -13.09 11.79 -17.93
C TRP A 27 -14.11 10.88 -18.62
N VAL A 28 -14.65 9.94 -17.83
CA VAL A 28 -15.72 9.04 -18.30
C VAL A 28 -17.05 9.79 -18.32
N LEU A 29 -17.43 10.38 -17.17
CA LEU A 29 -18.69 11.10 -16.99
C LEU A 29 -18.48 12.63 -17.01
N GLU A 30 -17.84 13.16 -15.98
CA GLU A 30 -17.54 14.59 -15.84
C GLU A 30 -16.25 14.78 -15.02
N PRO A 31 -15.61 15.98 -15.06
CA PRO A 31 -14.44 16.22 -14.22
C PRO A 31 -14.83 16.24 -12.74
N ALA A 32 -14.06 15.53 -11.91
CA ALA A 32 -14.27 15.48 -10.46
C ALA A 32 -14.26 16.87 -9.80
N VAL A 33 -13.49 17.81 -10.35
CA VAL A 33 -13.43 19.20 -9.89
C VAL A 33 -13.38 20.12 -11.10
N LYS A 34 -14.32 21.08 -11.19
CA LYS A 34 -14.23 22.18 -12.14
C LYS A 34 -13.24 23.22 -11.62
N PRO A 35 -12.31 23.72 -12.45
CA PRO A 35 -11.35 24.72 -12.00
C PRO A 35 -12.09 26.00 -11.58
N ALA A 36 -11.71 26.56 -10.43
CA ALA A 36 -12.28 27.82 -9.93
C ALA A 36 -12.05 29.00 -10.91
N ASN A 37 -10.98 28.93 -11.72
CA ASN A 37 -10.69 29.88 -12.78
C ASN A 37 -10.56 29.14 -14.13
N PRO A 38 -11.47 29.35 -15.09
CA PRO A 38 -11.41 28.73 -16.42
C PRO A 38 -10.13 29.02 -17.20
N LEU A 39 -9.43 30.13 -16.89
CA LEU A 39 -8.17 30.49 -17.56
C LEU A 39 -7.01 29.54 -17.23
N LEU A 40 -7.13 28.69 -16.20
CA LEU A 40 -6.12 27.69 -15.85
C LEU A 40 -5.89 26.67 -16.98
N GLU A 41 -6.90 26.41 -17.82
CA GLU A 41 -6.77 25.54 -18.99
C GLU A 41 -5.72 26.05 -19.99
N ARG A 42 -5.42 27.36 -20.00
CA ARG A 42 -4.38 27.93 -20.87
C ARG A 42 -2.96 27.48 -20.49
N LEU A 43 -2.77 26.92 -19.29
CA LEU A 43 -1.50 26.36 -18.84
C LEU A 43 -1.28 24.92 -19.34
N LYS A 44 -2.31 24.24 -19.85
CA LYS A 44 -2.24 22.88 -20.39
C LYS A 44 -1.75 22.89 -21.84
N ARG A 45 -0.54 23.41 -22.04
CA ARG A 45 0.14 23.42 -23.34
C ARG A 45 1.63 23.18 -23.14
N PRO A 46 2.31 22.45 -24.05
CA PRO A 46 3.74 22.22 -23.92
C PRO A 46 4.50 23.54 -23.92
N SER A 47 5.40 23.71 -22.95
CA SER A 47 6.29 24.85 -22.86
C SER A 47 7.38 24.80 -23.93
N ILE A 48 8.02 25.94 -24.20
CA ILE A 48 9.13 26.02 -25.15
C ILE A 48 10.27 25.07 -24.74
N ALA A 49 10.61 25.05 -23.44
CA ALA A 49 11.65 24.18 -22.91
C ALA A 49 11.29 22.69 -23.05
N PHE A 50 10.01 22.32 -22.92
CA PHE A 50 9.57 20.95 -23.19
C PHE A 50 9.70 20.57 -24.67
N ILE A 51 9.37 21.48 -25.59
CA ILE A 51 9.56 21.25 -27.04
C ILE A 51 11.05 21.09 -27.38
N GLU A 52 11.94 21.84 -26.72
CA GLU A 52 13.39 21.66 -26.87
C GLU A 52 13.85 20.29 -26.36
N LEU A 53 13.29 19.81 -25.25
CA LEU A 53 13.54 18.45 -24.77
C LEU A 53 13.08 17.40 -25.79
N VAL A 54 11.86 17.52 -26.32
CA VAL A 54 11.34 16.64 -27.38
C VAL A 54 12.28 16.64 -28.59
N LYS A 55 12.73 17.81 -29.01
CA LYS A 55 13.70 17.95 -30.11
C LYS A 55 14.98 17.17 -29.83
N LYS A 56 15.56 17.32 -28.64
CA LYS A 56 16.78 16.62 -28.23
C LYS A 56 16.59 15.09 -28.28
N ILE A 57 15.49 14.59 -27.71
CA ILE A 57 15.19 13.14 -27.71
C ILE A 57 15.07 12.61 -29.14
N VAL A 58 14.34 13.33 -30.00
CA VAL A 58 14.15 12.94 -31.40
C VAL A 58 15.48 12.90 -32.16
N GLU A 59 16.35 13.89 -31.96
CA GLU A 59 17.65 14.00 -32.63
C GLU A 59 18.65 12.92 -32.15
N GLU A 60 18.61 12.55 -30.87
CA GLU A 60 19.52 11.55 -30.28
C GLU A 60 19.10 10.09 -30.55
N ASN A 61 17.80 9.82 -30.72
CA ASN A 61 17.25 8.45 -30.69
C ASN A 61 16.66 7.94 -32.01
N LYS A 62 16.75 8.70 -33.12
CA LYS A 62 16.21 8.32 -34.44
C LYS A 62 14.77 7.80 -34.38
N VAL A 63 13.88 8.57 -33.76
CA VAL A 63 12.47 8.21 -33.56
C VAL A 63 11.77 7.97 -34.91
N ASP A 64 11.18 6.78 -35.09
CA ASP A 64 10.47 6.38 -36.31
C ASP A 64 9.09 7.04 -36.41
N PHE A 65 8.39 7.14 -35.28
CA PHE A 65 7.16 7.91 -35.14
C PHE A 65 6.93 8.30 -33.68
N ALA A 66 6.07 9.28 -33.46
CA ALA A 66 5.65 9.69 -32.15
C ALA A 66 4.14 9.52 -31.96
N THR A 67 3.73 9.41 -30.70
CA THR A 67 2.31 9.34 -30.31
C THR A 67 2.05 10.23 -29.12
N GLU A 68 0.81 10.67 -28.97
CA GLU A 68 0.33 11.41 -27.79
C GLU A 68 -1.11 11.01 -27.52
N GLU A 69 -1.48 11.01 -26.23
CA GLU A 69 -2.87 10.81 -25.80
C GLU A 69 -3.81 11.82 -26.48
N LEU A 70 -4.90 11.37 -27.10
CA LEU A 70 -5.86 12.31 -27.71
C LEU A 70 -6.56 13.16 -26.64
N GLY A 71 -6.87 12.57 -25.48
CA GLY A 71 -7.71 13.19 -24.46
C GLY A 71 -9.14 13.34 -24.96
N LEU A 72 -9.78 14.45 -24.59
CA LEU A 72 -11.10 14.86 -25.11
C LEU A 72 -11.00 15.82 -26.31
N ARG A 73 -9.81 15.97 -26.88
CA ARG A 73 -9.58 16.82 -28.06
C ARG A 73 -10.12 16.12 -29.31
N GLY A 74 -10.62 16.89 -30.27
CA GLY A 74 -10.92 16.36 -31.61
C GLY A 74 -9.65 16.19 -32.45
N GLU A 75 -9.69 15.35 -33.48
CA GLU A 75 -8.53 15.15 -34.39
C GLU A 75 -8.04 16.46 -35.01
N LYS A 76 -8.96 17.38 -35.35
CA LYS A 76 -8.61 18.69 -35.87
C LYS A 76 -7.77 19.49 -34.87
N GLU A 77 -8.16 19.51 -33.60
CA GLU A 77 -7.41 20.20 -32.55
C GLU A 77 -6.05 19.53 -32.34
N PHE A 78 -5.99 18.20 -32.38
CA PHE A 78 -4.75 17.43 -32.25
C PHE A 78 -3.76 17.75 -33.37
N TYR A 79 -4.20 17.82 -34.63
CA TYR A 79 -3.30 18.03 -35.76
C TYR A 79 -2.99 19.50 -36.06
N GLU A 80 -3.96 20.40 -35.88
CA GLU A 80 -3.82 21.82 -36.24
C GLU A 80 -3.48 22.70 -35.02
N GLY A 81 -4.10 22.46 -33.87
CA GLY A 81 -3.96 23.26 -32.65
C GLY A 81 -2.72 22.92 -31.83
N ASN A 82 -2.22 21.69 -31.94
CA ASN A 82 -1.10 21.18 -31.15
C ASN A 82 0.26 21.70 -31.66
N VAL A 83 1.09 22.20 -30.75
CA VAL A 83 2.48 22.59 -31.05
C VAL A 83 3.36 21.40 -31.39
N LEU A 84 3.11 20.25 -30.78
CA LEU A 84 3.87 19.02 -31.03
C LEU A 84 3.59 18.50 -32.43
N ALA A 85 2.32 18.50 -32.87
CA ALA A 85 1.96 18.11 -34.24
C ALA A 85 2.66 18.97 -35.29
N ARG A 86 2.71 20.30 -35.08
CA ARG A 86 3.46 21.22 -35.94
C ARG A 86 4.97 20.92 -35.94
N PHE A 87 5.54 20.62 -34.77
CA PHE A 87 6.94 20.25 -34.64
C PHE A 87 7.27 18.97 -35.43
N PHE A 88 6.52 17.88 -35.21
CA PHE A 88 6.74 16.60 -35.89
C PHE A 88 6.50 16.68 -37.39
N LYS A 89 5.46 17.42 -37.82
CA LYS A 89 5.22 17.72 -39.25
C LYS A 89 6.42 18.41 -39.90
N LYS A 90 7.02 19.40 -39.23
CA LYS A 90 8.23 20.10 -39.72
C LYS A 90 9.46 19.16 -39.78
N LYS A 91 9.55 18.20 -38.87
CA LYS A 91 10.64 17.20 -38.84
C LYS A 91 10.42 16.02 -39.79
N GLY A 92 9.25 15.91 -40.43
CA GLY A 92 8.92 14.79 -41.31
C GLY A 92 8.73 13.46 -40.57
N ILE A 93 8.44 13.51 -39.27
CA ILE A 93 8.22 12.33 -38.42
C ILE A 93 6.72 12.16 -38.23
N PRO A 94 6.14 10.96 -38.48
CA PRO A 94 4.73 10.72 -38.24
C PRO A 94 4.36 10.92 -36.75
N PHE A 95 3.21 11.55 -36.51
CA PHE A 95 2.69 11.82 -35.17
C PHE A 95 1.21 11.43 -35.11
N TYR A 96 0.86 10.51 -34.21
CA TYR A 96 -0.48 9.92 -34.15
C TYR A 96 -1.15 10.15 -32.80
N PRO A 97 -2.45 10.47 -32.77
CA PRO A 97 -3.24 10.39 -31.55
C PRO A 97 -3.50 8.93 -31.18
N VAL A 98 -3.39 8.61 -29.90
CA VAL A 98 -3.75 7.30 -29.35
C VAL A 98 -4.62 7.50 -28.11
N ASP A 99 -5.80 6.89 -28.04
CA ASP A 99 -6.66 6.94 -26.87
C ASP A 99 -7.78 5.88 -26.97
N MET A 100 -8.63 5.80 -25.95
CA MET A 100 -9.86 5.00 -26.02
C MET A 100 -10.79 5.54 -27.10
N ASP A 101 -11.33 4.61 -27.90
CA ASP A 101 -12.36 4.90 -28.89
C ASP A 101 -13.57 5.60 -28.25
N GLU A 102 -14.08 6.64 -28.91
CA GLU A 102 -15.15 7.47 -28.35
C GLU A 102 -16.44 6.67 -28.13
N ALA A 103 -16.81 5.76 -29.03
CA ALA A 103 -18.00 4.94 -28.84
C ALA A 103 -17.83 3.96 -27.67
N ALA A 104 -16.64 3.39 -27.49
CA ALA A 104 -16.34 2.57 -26.31
C ALA A 104 -16.44 3.39 -25.01
N ARG A 105 -15.90 4.61 -24.99
CA ARG A 105 -16.01 5.53 -23.84
C ARG A 105 -17.47 5.84 -23.51
N LEU A 106 -18.26 6.20 -24.52
CA LEU A 106 -19.68 6.53 -24.35
C LEU A 106 -20.51 5.33 -23.85
N TYR A 107 -20.19 4.13 -24.33
CA TYR A 107 -20.82 2.90 -23.84
C TYR A 107 -20.54 2.66 -22.35
N LEU A 108 -19.27 2.80 -21.93
CA LEU A 108 -18.89 2.67 -20.53
C LEU A 108 -19.52 3.76 -19.66
N ALA A 109 -19.55 5.00 -20.15
CA ALA A 109 -20.20 6.12 -19.48
C ALA A 109 -21.70 5.87 -19.27
N ALA A 110 -22.41 5.37 -20.28
CA ALA A 110 -23.84 5.03 -20.15
C ALA A 110 -24.10 3.98 -19.06
N GLY A 111 -23.19 3.01 -18.88
CA GLY A 111 -23.26 2.03 -17.81
C GLY A 111 -23.13 2.64 -16.40
N LEU A 112 -22.35 3.71 -16.25
CA LEU A 112 -22.17 4.41 -14.98
C LEU A 112 -23.30 5.41 -14.69
N GLU A 113 -23.92 5.99 -15.70
CA GLU A 113 -24.92 7.04 -15.55
C GLU A 113 -26.13 6.57 -14.72
N ASN A 114 -26.54 5.30 -14.85
CA ASN A 114 -27.61 4.72 -14.03
C ASN A 114 -27.26 4.73 -12.53
N ARG A 115 -26.02 4.37 -12.17
CA ARG A 115 -25.55 4.39 -10.78
C ARG A 115 -25.42 5.82 -10.26
N ARG A 116 -24.93 6.73 -11.11
CA ARG A 116 -24.82 8.16 -10.79
C ARG A 116 -26.19 8.79 -10.54
N ALA A 117 -27.18 8.49 -11.37
CA ALA A 117 -28.55 8.94 -11.20
C ALA A 117 -29.13 8.46 -9.86
N MET A 118 -28.95 7.17 -9.54
CA MET A 118 -29.39 6.61 -8.25
C MET A 118 -28.68 7.28 -7.06
N ARG A 119 -27.36 7.50 -7.15
CA ARG A 119 -26.57 8.21 -6.13
C ARG A 119 -27.11 9.64 -5.94
N ASN A 120 -27.37 10.36 -7.02
CA ASN A 120 -27.90 11.73 -6.96
C ASN A 120 -29.29 11.76 -6.30
N MET A 121 -30.18 10.83 -6.65
CA MET A 121 -31.50 10.71 -6.01
C MET A 121 -31.37 10.49 -4.49
N ILE A 122 -30.43 9.65 -4.05
CA ILE A 122 -30.18 9.43 -2.62
C ILE A 122 -29.67 10.72 -1.95
N LEU A 123 -28.76 11.45 -2.59
CA LEU A 123 -28.27 12.73 -2.05
C LEU A 123 -29.40 13.76 -1.92
N ASP A 124 -30.28 13.84 -2.92
CA ASP A 124 -31.45 14.73 -2.90
C ASP A 124 -32.43 14.37 -1.77
N GLU A 125 -32.64 13.09 -1.50
CA GLU A 125 -33.48 12.64 -0.38
C GLU A 125 -32.79 12.88 0.98
N LEU A 126 -31.49 12.63 1.09
CA LEU A 126 -30.71 12.94 2.29
C LEU A 126 -30.78 14.42 2.66
N ALA A 127 -30.77 15.32 1.68
CA ALA A 127 -30.86 16.76 1.91
C ALA A 127 -32.21 17.21 2.51
N LYS A 128 -33.28 16.43 2.33
CA LYS A 128 -34.64 16.74 2.82
C LYS A 128 -34.93 16.15 4.20
N LEU A 129 -34.19 15.13 4.63
CA LEU A 129 -34.43 14.44 5.89
C LEU A 129 -33.82 15.19 7.08
N PRO A 130 -34.55 15.33 8.21
CA PRO A 130 -34.02 15.93 9.42
C PRO A 130 -33.00 15.01 10.09
N ASP A 131 -32.14 15.60 10.93
CA ASP A 131 -31.24 14.84 11.78
C ASP A 131 -32.03 13.99 12.79
N GLY A 132 -31.59 12.74 13.00
CA GLY A 132 -32.27 11.77 13.88
C GLY A 132 -33.28 10.84 13.18
N ASP A 133 -33.57 11.03 11.89
CA ASP A 133 -34.39 10.09 11.11
C ASP A 133 -33.59 8.81 10.79
N TRP A 134 -34.09 7.63 11.18
CA TRP A 134 -33.41 6.36 10.93
C TRP A 134 -33.13 6.11 9.44
N ARG A 135 -33.97 6.63 8.54
CA ARG A 135 -33.80 6.50 7.07
C ARG A 135 -32.55 7.23 6.59
N ARG A 136 -32.13 8.29 7.30
CA ARG A 136 -30.94 9.09 6.98
C ARG A 136 -29.67 8.24 7.09
N GLU A 137 -29.55 7.42 8.13
CA GLU A 137 -28.40 6.53 8.32
C GLU A 137 -28.30 5.47 7.21
N TYR A 138 -29.43 4.86 6.84
CA TYR A 138 -29.47 3.87 5.75
C TYR A 138 -29.17 4.51 4.38
N LEU A 139 -29.78 5.65 4.07
CA LEU A 139 -29.53 6.37 2.83
C LEU A 139 -28.09 6.88 2.76
N LEU A 140 -27.50 7.29 3.88
CA LEU A 140 -26.09 7.69 3.95
C LEU A 140 -25.19 6.52 3.60
N ALA A 141 -25.36 5.37 4.26
CA ALA A 141 -24.56 4.18 3.99
C ALA A 141 -24.70 3.71 2.54
N TYR A 142 -25.93 3.74 1.98
CA TYR A 142 -26.15 3.34 0.60
C TYR A 142 -25.58 4.35 -0.40
N GLY A 143 -25.72 5.66 -0.14
CA GLY A 143 -25.11 6.72 -0.94
C GLY A 143 -23.58 6.65 -0.93
N GLN A 144 -22.97 6.36 0.22
CA GLN A 144 -21.52 6.11 0.35
C GLN A 144 -21.09 4.91 -0.49
N TYR A 145 -21.82 3.79 -0.41
CA TYR A 145 -21.55 2.61 -1.23
C TYR A 145 -21.61 2.92 -2.73
N LEU A 146 -22.68 3.59 -3.20
CA LEU A 146 -22.80 3.95 -4.62
C LEU A 146 -21.68 4.89 -5.07
N GLN A 147 -21.27 5.83 -4.22
CA GLN A 147 -20.15 6.73 -4.51
C GLN A 147 -18.84 5.94 -4.65
N GLN A 148 -18.54 5.04 -3.72
CA GLN A 148 -17.34 4.21 -3.75
C GLN A 148 -17.28 3.32 -4.99
N GLU A 149 -18.41 2.69 -5.36
CA GLU A 149 -18.48 1.86 -6.56
C GLU A 149 -18.31 2.66 -7.85
N LEU A 150 -18.88 3.87 -7.91
CA LEU A 150 -18.67 4.79 -9.04
C LEU A 150 -17.20 5.17 -9.17
N GLU A 151 -16.56 5.62 -8.09
CA GLU A 151 -15.14 6.01 -8.09
C GLU A 151 -14.24 4.84 -8.50
N LYS A 152 -14.51 3.64 -7.98
CA LYS A 152 -13.77 2.42 -8.33
C LYS A 152 -13.87 2.10 -9.82
N GLN A 153 -15.07 2.19 -10.39
CA GLN A 153 -15.28 1.91 -11.81
C GLN A 153 -14.69 2.99 -12.71
N GLU A 154 -14.78 4.27 -12.33
CA GLU A 154 -14.12 5.35 -13.06
C GLU A 154 -12.60 5.19 -13.05
N GLN A 155 -12.01 4.78 -11.92
CA GLN A 155 -10.58 4.46 -11.83
C GLN A 155 -10.20 3.28 -12.72
N GLU A 156 -10.96 2.19 -12.70
CA GLU A 156 -10.73 1.02 -13.55
C GLU A 156 -10.79 1.40 -15.05
N ILE A 157 -11.79 2.17 -15.45
CA ILE A 157 -11.92 2.63 -16.84
C ILE A 157 -10.76 3.56 -17.21
N THR A 158 -10.36 4.46 -16.32
CA THR A 158 -9.32 5.48 -16.58
C THR A 158 -7.92 4.89 -16.64
N TYR A 159 -7.58 3.95 -15.75
CA TYR A 159 -6.21 3.47 -15.57
C TYR A 159 -5.98 2.04 -16.06
N ASN A 160 -7.02 1.22 -16.24
CA ASN A 160 -6.86 -0.11 -16.81
C ASN A 160 -7.34 -0.14 -18.27
N VAL A 161 -8.59 0.27 -18.49
CA VAL A 161 -9.21 0.15 -19.82
C VAL A 161 -8.61 1.15 -20.81
N ARG A 162 -8.61 2.45 -20.48
CA ARG A 162 -8.07 3.51 -21.35
C ARG A 162 -6.59 3.30 -21.64
N GLU A 163 -5.80 2.91 -20.65
CA GLU A 163 -4.38 2.62 -20.84
C GLU A 163 -4.15 1.44 -21.79
N SER A 164 -5.00 0.42 -21.73
CA SER A 164 -4.99 -0.70 -22.69
C SER A 164 -5.29 -0.23 -24.12
N TRP A 165 -6.21 0.72 -24.29
CA TRP A 165 -6.50 1.33 -25.59
C TRP A 165 -5.33 2.14 -26.15
N ILE A 166 -4.69 2.95 -25.29
CA ILE A 166 -3.49 3.72 -25.65
C ILE A 166 -2.37 2.77 -26.07
N ALA A 167 -2.08 1.75 -25.26
CA ALA A 167 -1.08 0.73 -25.56
C ALA A 167 -1.39 0.00 -26.87
N MET A 168 -2.66 -0.37 -27.12
CA MET A 168 -3.09 -0.97 -28.38
C MET A 168 -2.80 -0.04 -29.56
N GLY A 169 -3.11 1.25 -29.45
CA GLY A 169 -2.79 2.24 -30.49
C GLY A 169 -1.30 2.31 -30.80
N ILE A 170 -0.45 2.34 -29.78
CA ILE A 170 1.02 2.36 -29.94
C ILE A 170 1.49 1.08 -30.65
N ILE A 171 1.05 -0.09 -30.19
CA ILE A 171 1.44 -1.39 -30.74
C ILE A 171 0.93 -1.57 -32.18
N ASP A 172 -0.30 -1.13 -32.48
CA ASP A 172 -0.86 -1.15 -33.83
C ASP A 172 0.03 -0.35 -34.80
N HIS A 173 0.51 0.83 -34.39
CA HIS A 173 1.41 1.65 -35.20
C HIS A 173 2.81 1.02 -35.35
N ILE A 174 3.35 0.39 -34.29
CA ILE A 174 4.60 -0.39 -34.37
C ILE A 174 4.47 -1.51 -35.42
N ASN A 175 3.38 -2.27 -35.36
CA ASN A 175 3.14 -3.42 -36.22
C ASN A 175 2.91 -3.03 -37.69
N LYS A 176 2.38 -1.83 -37.96
CA LYS A 176 2.15 -1.31 -39.32
C LYS A 176 3.42 -0.93 -40.08
N LEU A 177 4.54 -0.68 -39.39
CA LEU A 177 5.81 -0.39 -40.06
C LEU A 177 6.35 -1.64 -40.77
N GLU A 178 7.22 -1.48 -41.76
CA GLU A 178 7.92 -2.64 -42.36
C GLU A 178 9.20 -3.01 -41.59
N LYS A 179 9.71 -2.11 -40.74
CA LYS A 179 10.93 -2.31 -39.95
C LYS A 179 10.73 -3.31 -38.80
N ASP A 180 11.76 -4.11 -38.53
CA ASP A 180 11.84 -5.04 -37.40
C ASP A 180 12.27 -4.37 -36.09
N GLU A 181 13.16 -3.38 -36.17
CA GLU A 181 13.55 -2.52 -35.05
C GLU A 181 12.82 -1.18 -35.16
N VAL A 182 12.08 -0.80 -34.11
CA VAL A 182 11.24 0.40 -34.10
C VAL A 182 11.49 1.21 -32.84
N THR A 183 11.74 2.51 -32.99
CA THR A 183 11.86 3.45 -31.86
C THR A 183 10.70 4.43 -31.89
N VAL A 184 9.90 4.41 -30.82
CA VAL A 184 8.70 5.25 -30.67
C VAL A 184 8.91 6.25 -29.55
N LEU A 185 8.48 7.50 -29.76
CA LEU A 185 8.33 8.48 -28.68
C LEU A 185 6.84 8.59 -28.32
N HIS A 186 6.45 8.12 -27.14
CA HIS A 186 5.11 8.33 -26.62
C HIS A 186 5.14 9.47 -25.59
N ILE A 187 4.34 10.51 -25.82
CA ILE A 187 4.19 11.66 -24.92
C ILE A 187 2.93 11.42 -24.09
N SER A 188 3.13 11.14 -22.79
CA SER A 188 2.06 10.70 -21.89
C SER A 188 1.80 11.71 -20.77
N SER A 189 0.55 11.78 -20.34
CA SER A 189 0.16 12.51 -19.13
C SER A 189 0.85 11.89 -17.90
N PRO A 190 1.30 12.70 -16.92
CA PRO A 190 1.95 12.19 -15.70
C PRO A 190 1.22 11.05 -15.00
N ARG A 191 -0.12 11.10 -14.94
CA ARG A 191 -0.93 10.08 -14.27
C ARG A 191 -0.87 8.70 -14.92
N HIS A 192 -0.55 8.62 -16.22
CA HIS A 192 -0.54 7.38 -16.99
C HIS A 192 0.87 6.79 -17.17
N MET A 193 1.91 7.55 -16.80
CA MET A 193 3.31 7.13 -16.97
C MET A 193 3.61 5.77 -16.36
N LYS A 194 3.14 5.50 -15.12
CA LYS A 194 3.42 4.25 -14.42
C LYS A 194 2.70 3.06 -15.08
N GLY A 195 1.37 3.12 -15.16
CA GLY A 195 0.55 2.01 -15.64
C GLY A 195 0.83 1.67 -17.10
N LEU A 196 0.96 2.68 -17.97
CA LEU A 196 1.34 2.45 -19.38
C LEU A 196 2.74 1.86 -19.52
N SER A 197 3.71 2.30 -18.70
CA SER A 197 5.07 1.74 -18.77
C SER A 197 5.10 0.26 -18.36
N GLU A 198 4.36 -0.10 -17.31
CA GLU A 198 4.21 -1.48 -16.83
C GLU A 198 3.50 -2.34 -17.89
N LEU A 199 2.39 -1.84 -18.44
CA LEU A 199 1.62 -2.52 -19.47
C LEU A 199 2.45 -2.72 -20.75
N LEU A 200 3.08 -1.69 -21.29
CA LEU A 200 3.92 -1.81 -22.49
C LEU A 200 5.11 -2.75 -22.28
N SER A 201 5.71 -2.76 -21.08
CA SER A 201 6.79 -3.70 -20.74
C SER A 201 6.33 -5.15 -20.80
N SER A 202 5.05 -5.43 -20.50
CA SER A 202 4.47 -6.78 -20.62
C SER A 202 4.24 -7.22 -22.08
N LEU A 203 4.29 -6.30 -23.04
CA LEU A 203 3.95 -6.53 -24.46
C LEU A 203 5.18 -6.73 -25.35
N ASN A 204 6.29 -7.20 -24.76
CA ASN A 204 7.57 -7.44 -25.44
C ASN A 204 8.19 -6.17 -26.06
N VAL A 205 8.00 -5.02 -25.39
CA VAL A 205 8.57 -3.73 -25.77
C VAL A 205 9.56 -3.28 -24.70
N ASN A 206 10.70 -2.73 -25.11
CA ASN A 206 11.64 -2.08 -24.21
C ASN A 206 11.14 -0.66 -23.88
N VAL A 207 10.72 -0.43 -22.63
CA VAL A 207 10.23 0.89 -22.20
C VAL A 207 11.34 1.71 -21.55
N VAL A 208 11.51 2.94 -22.01
CA VAL A 208 12.45 3.93 -21.47
C VAL A 208 11.67 5.13 -20.91
N PRO A 209 11.38 5.15 -19.59
CA PRO A 209 10.68 6.28 -18.97
C PRO A 209 11.61 7.50 -18.81
N VAL A 210 11.15 8.64 -19.30
CA VAL A 210 11.83 9.93 -19.26
C VAL A 210 10.92 10.93 -18.57
N ARG A 211 11.36 11.45 -17.43
CA ARG A 211 10.65 12.51 -16.71
C ARG A 211 11.19 13.88 -17.08
N ALA A 212 10.33 14.86 -17.22
CA ALA A 212 10.69 16.26 -17.41
C ALA A 212 10.73 16.98 -16.05
N GLU A 213 11.91 17.32 -15.53
CA GLU A 213 12.03 18.16 -14.34
C GLU A 213 12.21 19.63 -14.71
N LYS A 214 11.37 20.50 -14.16
CA LYS A 214 11.46 21.96 -14.32
C LYS A 214 12.41 22.54 -13.28
N LYS A 215 13.49 23.17 -13.73
CA LYS A 215 14.37 23.99 -12.90
C LYS A 215 14.13 25.45 -13.22
N VAL A 216 13.85 26.22 -12.18
CA VAL A 216 13.58 27.65 -12.27
C VAL A 216 14.67 28.37 -11.48
N GLU A 217 15.37 29.29 -12.13
CA GLU A 217 16.40 30.11 -11.52
C GLU A 217 16.06 31.60 -11.72
N GLY A 218 16.21 32.40 -10.65
CA GLY A 218 16.06 33.86 -10.75
C GLY A 218 14.63 34.38 -10.94
N LEU A 219 13.60 33.54 -10.77
CA LEU A 219 12.21 34.01 -10.68
C LEU A 219 11.84 34.30 -9.22
N PRO A 220 11.25 35.47 -8.91
CA PRO A 220 10.80 35.82 -7.57
C PRO A 220 9.55 35.02 -7.17
N GLU A 221 9.38 34.77 -5.86
CA GLU A 221 8.21 34.06 -5.32
C GLU A 221 6.89 34.83 -5.50
N ALA A 222 6.96 36.16 -5.54
CA ALA A 222 5.82 37.04 -5.74
C ALA A 222 6.21 38.28 -6.53
N VAL A 223 5.28 38.78 -7.35
CA VAL A 223 5.41 40.02 -8.11
C VAL A 223 4.16 40.88 -7.92
N LYS A 224 4.34 42.20 -7.79
CA LYS A 224 3.28 43.18 -7.57
C LYS A 224 2.94 43.88 -8.88
N GLY A 225 2.24 43.16 -9.75
CA GLY A 225 1.66 43.71 -10.97
C GLY A 225 2.35 43.28 -12.26
N ARG A 226 1.76 43.67 -13.39
CA ARG A 226 2.06 43.12 -14.71
C ARG A 226 3.48 43.42 -15.20
N ASP A 227 4.00 44.61 -14.90
CA ASP A 227 5.33 45.02 -15.39
C ASP A 227 6.46 44.24 -14.69
N GLU A 228 6.27 43.92 -13.40
CA GLU A 228 7.18 43.07 -12.63
C GLU A 228 7.17 41.62 -13.15
N VAL A 229 6.03 41.09 -13.63
CA VAL A 229 5.95 39.76 -14.26
C VAL A 229 6.87 39.69 -15.49
N TYR A 230 6.81 40.68 -16.39
CA TYR A 230 7.65 40.68 -17.59
C TYR A 230 9.13 40.95 -17.29
N ALA A 231 9.43 41.76 -16.27
CA ALA A 231 10.79 41.95 -15.79
C ALA A 231 11.37 40.63 -15.23
N ALA A 232 10.60 39.92 -14.41
CA ALA A 232 10.96 38.61 -13.86
C ALA A 232 11.21 37.57 -14.96
N ILE A 233 10.33 37.48 -15.96
CA ILE A 233 10.51 36.53 -17.09
C ILE A 233 11.80 36.82 -17.89
N ARG A 234 12.20 38.09 -18.03
CA ARG A 234 13.44 38.47 -18.72
C ARG A 234 14.69 38.16 -17.92
N ALA A 235 14.62 38.23 -16.59
CA ALA A 235 15.75 37.97 -15.69
C ALA A 235 15.90 36.49 -15.34
N GLY A 236 14.78 35.78 -15.19
CA GLY A 236 14.74 34.38 -14.81
C GLY A 236 15.01 33.42 -15.97
N ARG A 237 15.41 32.20 -15.64
CA ARG A 237 15.63 31.11 -16.58
C ARG A 237 14.78 29.91 -16.15
N ILE A 238 14.01 29.36 -17.08
CA ILE A 238 13.30 28.09 -16.90
C ILE A 238 13.96 27.06 -17.80
N GLN A 239 14.47 25.99 -17.20
CA GLN A 239 15.05 24.86 -17.91
C GLN A 239 14.21 23.62 -17.63
N VAL A 240 14.03 22.78 -18.65
CA VAL A 240 13.45 21.44 -18.49
C VAL A 240 14.56 20.44 -18.74
N VAL A 241 14.92 19.67 -17.72
CA VAL A 241 15.98 18.66 -17.82
C VAL A 241 15.37 17.26 -17.85
N PRO A 242 15.82 16.37 -18.76
CA PRO A 242 15.39 14.98 -18.75
C PRO A 242 16.02 14.25 -17.58
N VAL A 243 15.17 13.58 -16.79
CA VAL A 243 15.59 12.60 -15.79
C VAL A 243 15.15 11.23 -16.28
N VAL A 244 16.10 10.48 -16.85
CA VAL A 244 15.87 9.07 -17.19
C VAL A 244 15.76 8.30 -15.88
N GLN A 245 14.58 7.71 -15.62
CA GLN A 245 14.45 6.82 -14.49
C GLN A 245 15.21 5.54 -14.82
N LYS A 246 16.38 5.33 -14.20
CA LYS A 246 16.94 3.98 -14.12
C LYS A 246 15.84 3.09 -13.56
N LYS A 247 15.54 1.96 -14.22
CA LYS A 247 14.59 0.95 -13.70
C LYS A 247 14.86 0.80 -12.20
N LYS A 248 13.95 1.30 -11.36
CA LYS A 248 13.89 0.79 -9.99
C LYS A 248 13.65 -0.69 -10.20
N GLY A 249 14.60 -1.53 -9.81
CA GLY A 249 14.36 -2.96 -9.77
C GLY A 249 13.06 -3.24 -8.99
N PRO A 250 12.46 -4.43 -9.15
CA PRO A 250 11.32 -4.81 -8.34
C PRO A 250 11.63 -4.47 -6.88
N GLU A 251 10.66 -3.87 -6.17
CA GLU A 251 10.89 -3.56 -4.76
C GLU A 251 11.32 -4.84 -4.04
N PRO A 252 12.31 -4.77 -3.12
CA PRO A 252 12.77 -5.97 -2.45
C PRO A 252 11.59 -6.65 -1.73
N PRO A 253 11.47 -7.99 -1.78
CA PRO A 253 10.37 -8.70 -1.15
C PRO A 253 10.42 -8.53 0.37
N TYR A 254 9.26 -8.61 1.03
CA TYR A 254 9.15 -8.81 2.46
C TYR A 254 9.50 -10.26 2.79
N ILE A 255 10.62 -10.44 3.48
CA ILE A 255 11.07 -11.78 3.90
C ILE A 255 10.82 -11.91 5.41
N LEU A 256 10.15 -12.99 5.79
CA LEU A 256 10.01 -13.43 7.18
C LEU A 256 10.92 -14.63 7.42
N PHE A 257 11.94 -14.46 8.27
CA PHE A 257 12.71 -15.56 8.81
C PHE A 257 12.05 -16.07 10.07
N PHE A 258 11.47 -17.26 10.01
CA PHE A 258 10.80 -17.88 11.14
C PHE A 258 11.79 -18.76 11.90
N LEU A 259 12.20 -18.30 13.07
CA LEU A 259 13.09 -18.96 14.01
C LEU A 259 12.28 -19.75 15.04
N ASP A 260 12.12 -21.05 14.82
CA ASP A 260 11.38 -21.95 15.72
C ASP A 260 12.33 -22.78 16.58
N THR A 261 12.04 -22.90 17.88
CA THR A 261 12.82 -23.75 18.79
C THR A 261 12.50 -25.23 18.66
N ASP A 262 11.34 -25.56 18.09
CA ASP A 262 10.84 -26.92 18.03
C ASP A 262 11.51 -27.72 16.90
N GLU A 263 11.28 -29.04 16.91
CA GLU A 263 11.85 -29.92 15.89
C GLU A 263 11.27 -29.70 14.50
N GLN A 264 10.04 -29.20 14.43
CA GLN A 264 9.31 -28.93 13.20
C GLN A 264 8.59 -27.60 13.33
N VAL A 265 8.65 -26.79 12.26
CA VAL A 265 7.88 -25.56 12.20
C VAL A 265 6.40 -25.86 12.03
N SER A 266 5.56 -25.15 12.77
CA SER A 266 4.11 -25.21 12.68
C SER A 266 3.61 -24.74 11.29
N PRO A 267 2.89 -25.58 10.52
CA PRO A 267 2.30 -25.16 9.25
C PRO A 267 1.29 -24.03 9.41
N PHE A 268 0.60 -23.96 10.56
CA PHE A 268 -0.34 -22.89 10.87
C PHE A 268 0.33 -21.52 10.81
N ASP A 269 1.51 -21.41 11.41
CA ASP A 269 2.26 -20.15 11.49
C ASP A 269 2.84 -19.74 10.12
N ILE A 270 3.23 -20.71 9.29
CA ILE A 270 3.66 -20.47 7.91
C ILE A 270 2.50 -19.93 7.06
N CYS A 271 1.32 -20.57 7.12
CA CYS A 271 0.14 -20.11 6.39
C CYS A 271 -0.27 -18.70 6.85
N MET A 272 -0.32 -18.47 8.16
CA MET A 272 -0.63 -17.15 8.74
C MET A 272 0.33 -16.07 8.25
N ALA A 273 1.62 -16.35 8.12
CA ALA A 273 2.60 -15.40 7.62
C ALA A 273 2.33 -15.00 6.15
N TYR A 274 1.98 -15.96 5.28
CA TYR A 274 1.58 -15.63 3.92
C TYR A 274 0.28 -14.83 3.87
N ASP A 275 -0.72 -15.20 4.66
CA ASP A 275 -1.99 -14.47 4.77
C ASP A 275 -1.80 -13.04 5.31
N ALA A 276 -0.77 -12.80 6.12
CA ALA A 276 -0.38 -11.49 6.61
C ALA A 276 0.35 -10.62 5.57
N GLY A 277 0.67 -11.17 4.39
CA GLY A 277 1.26 -10.43 3.26
C GLY A 277 2.78 -10.50 3.15
N PHE A 278 3.44 -11.48 3.79
CA PHE A 278 4.86 -11.74 3.52
C PHE A 278 5.04 -12.41 2.16
N ASP A 279 5.98 -11.89 1.35
CA ASP A 279 6.27 -12.44 0.03
C ASP A 279 7.02 -13.79 0.13
N ILE A 280 7.88 -13.93 1.14
CA ILE A 280 8.72 -15.11 1.36
C ILE A 280 8.75 -15.44 2.86
N VAL A 281 8.46 -16.69 3.20
CA VAL A 281 8.60 -17.22 4.57
C VAL A 281 9.68 -18.30 4.58
N VAL A 282 10.73 -18.10 5.37
CA VAL A 282 11.88 -19.00 5.48
C VAL A 282 11.90 -19.62 6.88
N PRO A 283 11.50 -20.90 7.03
CA PRO A 283 11.51 -21.57 8.33
C PRO A 283 12.91 -22.09 8.69
N TYR A 284 13.28 -21.89 9.95
CA TYR A 284 14.43 -22.51 10.62
C TYR A 284 13.95 -23.23 11.86
N GLU A 285 14.27 -24.52 11.94
CA GLU A 285 13.89 -25.42 13.04
C GLU A 285 15.06 -25.57 14.03
N LYS A 286 14.75 -26.00 15.25
CA LYS A 286 15.75 -26.28 16.31
C LYS A 286 16.70 -25.11 16.55
N VAL A 287 16.20 -23.88 16.43
CA VAL A 287 17.01 -22.67 16.59
C VAL A 287 17.47 -22.55 18.04
N THR A 288 18.76 -22.26 18.22
CA THR A 288 19.39 -21.98 19.50
C THR A 288 19.76 -20.50 19.59
N PRO A 289 20.08 -19.95 20.77
CA PRO A 289 20.50 -18.55 20.89
C PRO A 289 21.70 -18.22 20.00
N GLN A 290 22.65 -19.14 19.87
CA GLN A 290 23.85 -18.98 19.04
C GLN A 290 23.49 -18.97 17.54
N THR A 291 22.67 -19.91 17.07
CA THR A 291 22.28 -19.95 15.65
C THR A 291 21.38 -18.78 15.28
N ALA A 292 20.47 -18.37 16.18
CA ALA A 292 19.64 -17.19 15.99
C ALA A 292 20.48 -15.92 15.74
N ARG A 293 21.50 -15.67 16.57
CA ARG A 293 22.41 -14.54 16.40
C ARG A 293 23.07 -14.53 15.02
N SER A 294 23.61 -15.68 14.60
CA SER A 294 24.27 -15.82 13.30
C SER A 294 23.31 -15.58 12.14
N LEU A 295 22.11 -16.16 12.19
CA LEU A 295 21.10 -16.04 11.14
C LEU A 295 20.63 -14.58 10.99
N VAL A 296 20.44 -13.88 12.10
CA VAL A 296 20.04 -12.47 12.10
C VAL A 296 21.10 -11.60 11.43
N GLN A 297 22.37 -11.76 11.81
CA GLN A 297 23.47 -10.98 11.23
C GLN A 297 23.58 -11.22 9.72
N ASP A 298 23.53 -12.49 9.28
CA ASP A 298 23.61 -12.82 7.87
C ASP A 298 22.44 -12.23 7.06
N ALA A 299 21.22 -12.31 7.59
CA ALA A 299 20.01 -11.78 6.96
C ALA A 299 20.00 -10.25 6.85
N ILE A 300 20.47 -9.50 7.86
CA ILE A 300 20.48 -8.03 7.83
C ILE A 300 21.63 -7.48 6.97
N PHE A 301 22.81 -8.11 6.97
CA PHE A 301 23.96 -7.64 6.19
C PHE A 301 23.79 -7.90 4.69
N SER A 302 23.28 -9.08 4.31
CA SER A 302 23.10 -9.46 2.91
C SER A 302 22.13 -8.56 2.13
N ARG A 303 21.25 -7.82 2.83
CA ARG A 303 20.18 -7.00 2.23
C ARG A 303 20.40 -5.49 2.33
N GLY A 304 21.45 -5.06 3.03
CA GLY A 304 21.74 -3.64 3.26
C GLY A 304 20.67 -2.92 4.11
N PRO A 305 20.87 -1.63 4.45
CA PRO A 305 19.95 -0.90 5.34
C PRO A 305 18.52 -0.77 4.80
N LYS A 306 18.35 -0.69 3.47
CA LYS A 306 17.02 -0.63 2.84
C LYS A 306 16.30 -1.99 2.87
N GLY A 307 17.04 -3.08 2.67
CA GLY A 307 16.47 -4.42 2.68
C GLY A 307 16.22 -4.93 4.10
N ALA A 308 16.99 -4.50 5.09
CA ALA A 308 16.75 -4.78 6.51
C ALA A 308 15.35 -4.34 6.96
N LYS A 309 14.87 -3.18 6.48
CA LYS A 309 13.49 -2.71 6.71
C LYS A 309 12.40 -3.60 6.12
N ARG A 310 12.77 -4.51 5.22
CA ARG A 310 11.89 -5.52 4.60
C ARG A 310 12.29 -6.95 4.99
N THR A 311 13.08 -7.08 6.05
CA THR A 311 13.41 -8.33 6.71
C THR A 311 12.73 -8.32 8.08
N ASN A 312 12.10 -9.43 8.41
CA ASN A 312 11.40 -9.59 9.67
C ASN A 312 11.78 -10.95 10.26
N PHE A 313 11.83 -11.04 11.58
CA PHE A 313 12.08 -12.27 12.31
C PHE A 313 10.83 -12.64 13.10
N PHE A 314 10.33 -13.85 12.91
CA PHE A 314 9.30 -14.43 13.76
C PHE A 314 9.94 -15.45 14.68
N ILE A 315 9.70 -15.37 15.98
CA ILE A 315 10.28 -16.27 16.98
C ILE A 315 9.14 -17.04 17.63
N GLY A 316 9.13 -18.35 17.43
CA GLY A 316 8.12 -19.26 17.93
C GLY A 316 8.71 -20.45 18.66
N GLY A 317 7.89 -21.49 18.81
CA GLY A 317 8.26 -22.73 19.48
C GLY A 317 7.68 -22.90 20.89
N GLY A 318 7.84 -24.11 21.43
CA GLY A 318 7.16 -24.58 22.62
C GLY A 318 7.84 -24.22 23.93
N ASN A 319 9.16 -24.05 23.93
CA ASN A 319 9.96 -23.76 25.12
C ASN A 319 10.10 -22.25 25.36
N LEU A 320 9.30 -21.72 26.28
CA LEU A 320 9.26 -20.28 26.57
C LEU A 320 10.62 -19.71 27.02
N GLU A 321 11.37 -20.43 27.85
CA GLU A 321 12.67 -19.94 28.33
C GLU A 321 13.68 -19.83 27.19
N LEU A 322 13.67 -20.80 26.29
CA LEU A 322 14.54 -20.80 25.11
C LEU A 322 14.14 -19.68 24.15
N VAL A 323 12.84 -19.47 23.93
CA VAL A 323 12.34 -18.33 23.14
C VAL A 323 12.81 -17.01 23.75
N LYS A 324 12.67 -16.80 25.07
CA LYS A 324 13.15 -15.58 25.75
C LYS A 324 14.65 -15.35 25.53
N LYS A 325 15.48 -16.41 25.59
CA LYS A 325 16.92 -16.32 25.30
C LYS A 325 17.20 -15.95 23.84
N ILE A 326 16.47 -16.54 22.89
CA ILE A 326 16.61 -16.23 21.46
C ILE A 326 16.21 -14.78 21.18
N VAL A 327 15.10 -14.29 21.74
CA VAL A 327 14.67 -12.89 21.58
C VAL A 327 15.78 -11.93 22.00
N LYS A 328 16.44 -12.19 23.14
CA LYS A 328 17.56 -11.37 23.61
C LYS A 328 18.73 -11.36 22.62
N GLU A 329 19.09 -12.52 22.08
CA GLU A 329 20.17 -12.62 21.09
C GLU A 329 19.82 -11.96 19.76
N VAL A 330 18.60 -12.15 19.26
CA VAL A 330 18.10 -11.54 18.01
C VAL A 330 18.13 -10.01 18.13
N VAL A 331 17.56 -9.47 19.22
CA VAL A 331 17.57 -8.02 19.47
C VAL A 331 18.99 -7.49 19.65
N GLY A 332 19.84 -8.21 20.40
CA GLY A 332 21.24 -7.83 20.61
C GLY A 332 22.18 -8.06 19.41
N ALA A 333 21.70 -8.68 18.33
CA ALA A 333 22.45 -8.88 17.09
C ALA A 333 22.28 -7.72 16.10
N MET A 334 21.25 -6.89 16.29
CA MET A 334 20.93 -5.76 15.42
C MET A 334 21.57 -4.46 15.94
N PHE A 335 21.84 -3.52 15.04
CA PHE A 335 22.38 -2.21 15.37
C PHE A 335 22.08 -1.21 14.23
N PRO A 336 21.86 0.09 14.50
CA PRO A 336 21.58 1.05 13.44
C PRO A 336 22.71 1.11 12.37
N PRO A 337 22.38 1.17 11.07
CA PRO A 337 21.05 1.19 10.45
C PRO A 337 20.49 -0.20 10.05
N PHE A 338 21.08 -1.28 10.56
CA PHE A 338 20.74 -2.67 10.29
C PHE A 338 19.79 -3.23 11.37
N GLU A 339 18.55 -2.75 11.33
CA GLU A 339 17.50 -3.16 12.24
C GLU A 339 16.34 -3.75 11.44
N ALA A 340 15.70 -4.77 12.02
CA ALA A 340 14.60 -5.52 11.45
C ALA A 340 13.49 -5.69 12.50
N THR A 341 12.25 -5.89 12.05
CA THR A 341 11.14 -6.15 12.98
C THR A 341 11.27 -7.54 13.58
N VAL A 342 10.99 -7.66 14.88
CA VAL A 342 10.94 -8.94 15.58
C VAL A 342 9.54 -9.16 16.12
N ILE A 343 8.96 -10.29 15.77
CA ILE A 343 7.65 -10.76 16.23
C ILE A 343 7.89 -12.00 17.09
N VAL A 344 7.24 -12.08 18.25
CA VAL A 344 7.42 -13.19 19.20
C VAL A 344 6.07 -13.77 19.53
N ASP A 345 5.83 -15.03 19.17
CA ASP A 345 4.57 -15.70 19.47
C ASP A 345 4.75 -17.21 19.70
N PRO A 346 5.16 -17.61 20.90
CA PRO A 346 5.43 -19.01 21.22
C PRO A 346 4.13 -19.83 21.14
N ARG A 347 3.95 -20.58 20.04
CA ARG A 347 2.76 -21.43 19.79
C ARG A 347 1.44 -20.65 19.96
N GLY A 348 1.38 -19.42 19.45
CA GLY A 348 0.17 -18.59 19.49
C GLY A 348 -0.13 -17.93 20.85
N ALA A 349 0.78 -17.99 21.82
CA ALA A 349 0.51 -17.54 23.18
C ALA A 349 0.20 -16.04 23.29
N ASN A 350 0.99 -15.19 22.63
CA ASN A 350 0.87 -13.75 22.74
C ASN A 350 -0.30 -13.21 21.91
N THR A 351 -0.49 -13.73 20.69
CA THR A 351 -1.61 -13.33 19.84
C THR A 351 -2.95 -13.76 20.45
N THR A 352 -3.05 -14.98 20.98
CA THR A 352 -4.25 -15.45 21.68
C THR A 352 -4.52 -14.63 22.93
N ALA A 353 -3.49 -14.37 23.75
CA ALA A 353 -3.64 -13.55 24.95
C ALA A 353 -4.14 -12.13 24.64
N ALA A 354 -3.57 -11.48 23.61
CA ALA A 354 -4.00 -10.16 23.17
C ALA A 354 -5.47 -10.16 22.73
N ALA A 355 -5.90 -11.18 21.97
CA ALA A 355 -7.29 -11.34 21.55
C ALA A 355 -8.24 -11.57 22.73
N MET A 356 -7.85 -12.39 23.72
CA MET A 356 -8.62 -12.63 24.93
C MET A 356 -8.80 -11.35 25.76
N VAL A 357 -7.72 -10.62 26.01
CA VAL A 357 -7.76 -9.36 26.77
C VAL A 357 -8.59 -8.31 26.04
N LEU A 358 -8.50 -8.22 24.70
CA LEU A 358 -9.36 -7.33 23.92
C LEU A 358 -10.85 -7.66 24.08
N LYS A 359 -11.22 -8.96 24.08
CA LYS A 359 -12.60 -9.38 24.34
C LYS A 359 -13.05 -8.99 25.75
N VAL A 360 -12.18 -9.15 26.76
CA VAL A 360 -12.46 -8.71 28.14
C VAL A 360 -12.71 -7.20 28.17
N VAL A 361 -11.85 -6.37 27.57
CA VAL A 361 -12.02 -4.92 27.53
C VAL A 361 -13.32 -4.51 26.85
N LYS A 362 -13.65 -5.13 25.71
CA LYS A 362 -14.91 -4.87 24.99
C LYS A 362 -16.13 -5.28 25.81
N GLY A 363 -16.07 -6.44 26.47
CA GLY A 363 -17.13 -6.93 27.35
C GLY A 363 -17.35 -6.01 28.55
N ALA A 364 -16.28 -5.66 29.25
CA ALA A 364 -16.33 -4.79 30.42
C ALA A 364 -16.91 -3.41 30.10
N ARG A 365 -16.57 -2.82 28.94
CA ARG A 365 -17.18 -1.55 28.49
C ARG A 365 -18.69 -1.65 28.31
N LYS A 366 -19.20 -2.76 27.76
CA LYS A 366 -20.64 -2.95 27.53
C LYS A 366 -21.45 -3.02 28.84
N ILE A 367 -20.84 -3.52 29.91
CA ILE A 367 -21.50 -3.69 31.21
C ILE A 367 -21.11 -2.62 32.25
N GLY A 368 -20.41 -1.56 31.83
CA GLY A 368 -20.00 -0.47 32.72
C GLY A 368 -18.91 -0.84 33.75
N LEU A 369 -18.14 -1.91 33.51
CA LEU A 369 -17.08 -2.39 34.39
C LEU A 369 -15.70 -1.77 34.07
N HIS A 370 -15.59 -0.98 33.00
CA HIS A 370 -14.35 -0.30 32.59
C HIS A 370 -14.19 1.06 33.30
N PRO A 371 -12.98 1.50 33.71
CA PRO A 371 -11.66 0.88 33.55
C PRO A 371 -11.46 -0.39 34.40
N LEU A 372 -10.52 -1.24 33.99
CA LEU A 372 -10.26 -2.54 34.66
C LEU A 372 -9.34 -2.44 35.89
N GLU A 373 -8.83 -1.24 36.18
CA GLU A 373 -7.94 -1.00 37.31
C GLU A 373 -8.61 -1.38 38.64
N GLY A 374 -7.88 -2.10 39.49
CA GLY A 374 -8.36 -2.63 40.75
C GLY A 374 -9.39 -3.77 40.65
N LYS A 375 -9.77 -4.21 39.44
CA LYS A 375 -10.69 -5.36 39.29
C LYS A 375 -9.94 -6.66 39.52
N LYS A 376 -10.57 -7.58 40.25
CA LYS A 376 -10.09 -8.94 40.47
C LYS A 376 -10.28 -9.76 39.20
N ALA A 377 -9.16 -10.22 38.66
CA ALA A 377 -9.11 -11.10 37.50
C ALA A 377 -8.52 -12.46 37.89
N VAL A 378 -9.29 -13.52 37.66
CA VAL A 378 -8.86 -14.90 37.90
C VAL A 378 -8.69 -15.61 36.56
N ILE A 379 -7.53 -16.22 36.36
CA ILE A 379 -7.16 -16.91 35.12
C ILE A 379 -6.94 -18.39 35.43
N LEU A 380 -7.89 -19.22 35.04
CA LEU A 380 -7.77 -20.68 35.12
C LEU A 380 -6.79 -21.17 34.06
N GLY A 381 -5.88 -22.08 34.42
CA GLY A 381 -4.75 -22.46 33.56
C GLY A 381 -3.73 -21.33 33.37
N GLY A 382 -3.69 -20.36 34.29
CA GLY A 382 -2.87 -19.14 34.19
C GLY A 382 -1.36 -19.36 34.23
N THR A 383 -0.90 -20.55 34.63
CA THR A 383 0.51 -20.96 34.59
C THR A 383 1.00 -21.31 33.17
N GLY A 384 0.07 -21.63 32.27
CA GLY A 384 0.36 -21.97 30.87
C GLY A 384 0.84 -20.78 30.04
N ARG A 385 1.21 -21.05 28.78
CA ARG A 385 1.78 -20.03 27.88
C ARG A 385 0.80 -18.87 27.62
N VAL A 386 -0.42 -19.20 27.19
CA VAL A 386 -1.49 -18.21 26.93
C VAL A 386 -1.91 -17.52 28.23
N GLY A 387 -2.21 -18.31 29.27
CA GLY A 387 -2.68 -17.81 30.56
C GLY A 387 -1.68 -16.84 31.21
N GLY A 388 -0.39 -17.14 31.13
CA GLY A 388 0.66 -16.27 31.64
C GLY A 388 0.73 -14.93 30.89
N SER A 389 0.66 -14.94 29.56
CA SER A 389 0.62 -13.70 28.77
C SER A 389 -0.65 -12.88 29.04
N VAL A 390 -1.80 -13.54 29.24
CA VAL A 390 -3.04 -12.87 29.69
C VAL A 390 -2.84 -12.20 31.04
N ALA A 391 -2.21 -12.89 31.99
CA ALA A 391 -1.95 -12.39 33.34
C ALA A 391 -1.08 -11.14 33.31
N VAL A 392 0.01 -11.16 32.54
CA VAL A 392 0.91 -10.01 32.35
C VAL A 392 0.18 -8.82 31.76
N LEU A 393 -0.64 -9.02 30.73
CA LEU A 393 -1.41 -7.94 30.10
C LEU A 393 -2.44 -7.33 31.06
N LEU A 394 -3.21 -8.14 31.79
CA LEU A 394 -4.20 -7.63 32.74
C LEU A 394 -3.54 -6.94 33.95
N ALA A 395 -2.41 -7.46 34.44
CA ALA A 395 -1.66 -6.84 35.53
C ALA A 395 -1.10 -5.47 35.12
N ARG A 396 -0.58 -5.34 33.89
CA ARG A 396 -0.16 -4.04 33.32
C ARG A 396 -1.31 -3.05 33.13
N MET A 397 -2.54 -3.53 33.05
CA MET A 397 -3.75 -2.69 33.04
C MET A 397 -4.27 -2.34 34.44
N GLY A 398 -3.53 -2.73 35.50
CA GLY A 398 -3.85 -2.43 36.88
C GLY A 398 -4.85 -3.37 37.55
N CYS A 399 -5.16 -4.53 36.96
CA CYS A 399 -6.03 -5.53 37.60
C CYS A 399 -5.34 -6.19 38.81
N ASP A 400 -6.12 -6.64 39.80
CA ASP A 400 -5.66 -7.58 40.85
C ASP A 400 -5.73 -9.00 40.27
N VAL A 401 -4.60 -9.51 39.79
CA VAL A 401 -4.54 -10.75 39.02
C VAL A 401 -4.18 -11.95 39.89
N THR A 402 -4.98 -13.02 39.76
CA THR A 402 -4.67 -14.35 40.31
C THR A 402 -4.63 -15.37 39.18
N ILE A 403 -3.48 -16.03 39.00
CA ILE A 403 -3.36 -17.21 38.14
C ILE A 403 -3.64 -18.48 38.95
N VAL A 404 -4.33 -19.43 38.32
CA VAL A 404 -4.72 -20.70 38.93
C VAL A 404 -4.14 -21.85 38.11
N GLU A 405 -3.34 -22.68 38.77
CA GLU A 405 -2.95 -23.99 38.24
C GLU A 405 -4.03 -25.02 38.55
N THR A 406 -4.52 -25.68 37.52
CA THR A 406 -5.63 -26.65 37.60
C THR A 406 -5.17 -28.10 37.42
N TYR A 407 -3.91 -28.34 37.05
CA TYR A 407 -3.34 -29.67 36.87
C TYR A 407 -2.97 -30.31 38.23
N PRO A 408 -3.61 -31.41 38.66
CA PRO A 408 -3.41 -31.97 39.99
C PRO A 408 -1.96 -32.36 40.33
N PRO A 409 -1.16 -32.90 39.40
CA PRO A 409 0.24 -33.22 39.67
C PRO A 409 1.19 -32.02 39.77
N ALA A 410 0.76 -30.80 39.46
CA ALA A 410 1.65 -29.63 39.46
C ALA A 410 2.19 -29.31 40.87
N ASP A 411 3.47 -29.00 40.97
CA ASP A 411 4.12 -28.66 42.23
C ASP A 411 3.84 -27.20 42.66
N MET A 412 3.59 -26.98 43.95
CA MET A 412 3.24 -25.65 44.46
C MET A 412 4.40 -24.66 44.47
N GLU A 413 5.65 -25.12 44.62
CA GLU A 413 6.81 -24.24 44.53
C GLU A 413 6.98 -23.76 43.08
N TRP A 414 6.78 -24.64 42.11
CA TRP A 414 6.78 -24.27 40.70
C TRP A 414 5.68 -23.26 40.35
N VAL A 415 4.45 -23.45 40.84
CA VAL A 415 3.35 -22.49 40.62
C VAL A 415 3.69 -21.10 41.19
N LYS A 416 4.25 -21.04 42.40
CA LYS A 416 4.70 -19.79 43.02
C LYS A 416 5.84 -19.14 42.26
N ALA A 417 6.83 -19.92 41.81
CA ALA A 417 7.94 -19.44 41.00
C ALA A 417 7.44 -18.83 39.69
N ARG A 418 6.46 -19.48 39.03
CA ARG A 418 5.83 -18.97 37.82
C ARG A 418 5.09 -17.64 38.06
N GLY A 419 4.36 -17.52 39.17
CA GLY A 419 3.72 -16.27 39.57
C GLY A 419 4.72 -15.13 39.77
N LYS A 420 5.86 -15.41 40.41
CA LYS A 420 6.95 -14.45 40.61
C LYS A 420 7.55 -13.99 39.27
N GLU A 421 7.85 -14.92 38.38
CA GLU A 421 8.39 -14.62 37.04
C GLU A 421 7.44 -13.71 36.25
N LEU A 422 6.14 -14.02 36.24
CA LEU A 422 5.14 -13.21 35.55
C LEU A 422 4.97 -11.84 36.21
N SER A 423 5.10 -11.75 37.54
CA SER A 423 5.04 -10.48 38.26
C SER A 423 6.20 -9.55 37.87
N GLU A 424 7.43 -10.11 37.79
CA GLU A 424 8.62 -9.40 37.34
C GLU A 424 8.45 -8.91 35.89
N GLU A 425 7.90 -9.76 35.00
CA GLU A 425 7.62 -9.39 33.61
C GLU A 425 6.53 -8.30 33.49
N ALA A 426 5.50 -8.36 34.32
CA ALA A 426 4.42 -7.37 34.34
C ALA A 426 4.85 -6.03 34.95
N GLY A 427 5.80 -6.04 35.89
CA GLY A 427 6.09 -4.89 36.76
C GLY A 427 4.98 -4.66 37.79
N ALA A 428 4.18 -5.68 38.10
CA ALA A 428 3.04 -5.64 39.02
C ALA A 428 2.84 -7.02 39.67
N GLU A 429 2.23 -7.08 40.86
CA GLU A 429 2.01 -8.34 41.57
C GLU A 429 0.98 -9.23 40.84
N ILE A 430 1.32 -10.50 40.65
CA ILE A 430 0.44 -11.56 40.16
C ILE A 430 0.44 -12.69 41.20
N LYS A 431 -0.71 -12.94 41.82
CA LYS A 431 -0.89 -14.03 42.78
C LYS A 431 -0.98 -15.36 42.05
N ALA A 432 -0.37 -16.41 42.59
CA ALA A 432 -0.42 -17.74 42.02
C ALA A 432 -0.92 -18.76 43.05
N VAL A 433 -1.97 -19.50 42.68
CA VAL A 433 -2.60 -20.52 43.51
C VAL A 433 -2.81 -21.80 42.71
N LYS A 434 -3.06 -22.90 43.41
CA LYS A 434 -3.47 -24.17 42.82
C LYS A 434 -4.87 -24.50 43.31
N ALA A 435 -5.75 -24.84 42.37
CA ALA A 435 -7.11 -25.26 42.64
C ALA A 435 -7.47 -26.35 41.63
N THR A 436 -7.70 -27.56 42.13
CA THR A 436 -7.79 -28.80 41.34
C THR A 436 -9.17 -29.45 41.41
N THR A 437 -9.97 -29.06 42.39
CA THR A 437 -11.38 -29.49 42.53
C THR A 437 -12.34 -28.34 42.19
N GLN A 438 -13.60 -28.66 41.92
CA GLN A 438 -14.63 -27.66 41.64
C GLN A 438 -14.84 -26.71 42.83
N ASP A 439 -14.81 -27.23 44.06
CA ASP A 439 -14.97 -26.43 45.28
C ASP A 439 -13.79 -25.47 45.47
N GLU A 440 -12.56 -25.94 45.27
CA GLU A 440 -11.37 -25.07 45.31
C GLU A 440 -11.42 -23.98 44.25
N ILE A 441 -11.82 -24.32 43.02
CA ILE A 441 -11.96 -23.34 41.92
C ILE A 441 -13.04 -22.32 42.27
N TYR A 442 -14.19 -22.76 42.78
CA TYR A 442 -15.27 -21.88 43.23
C TYR A 442 -14.77 -20.89 44.28
N GLU A 443 -14.03 -21.35 45.29
CA GLU A 443 -13.50 -20.51 46.36
C GLU A 443 -12.55 -19.43 45.83
N VAL A 444 -11.78 -19.70 44.77
CA VAL A 444 -10.90 -18.72 44.15
C VAL A 444 -11.67 -17.71 43.28
N VAL A 445 -12.70 -18.16 42.53
CA VAL A 445 -13.40 -17.31 41.56
C VAL A 445 -14.59 -16.54 42.13
N LYS A 446 -15.12 -16.91 43.31
CA LYS A 446 -16.39 -16.36 43.85
C LYS A 446 -16.44 -14.82 43.96
N ASP A 447 -15.30 -14.18 44.18
CA ASP A 447 -15.19 -12.73 44.31
C ASP A 447 -14.60 -12.05 43.06
N ALA A 448 -14.36 -12.80 41.97
CA ALA A 448 -13.74 -12.29 40.76
C ALA A 448 -14.74 -11.49 39.92
N GLN A 449 -14.32 -10.33 39.41
CA GLN A 449 -15.10 -9.59 38.41
C GLN A 449 -14.79 -10.05 36.98
N LEU A 450 -13.61 -10.63 36.76
CA LEU A 450 -13.17 -11.17 35.48
C LEU A 450 -12.70 -12.62 35.69
N ILE A 451 -13.27 -13.56 34.95
CA ILE A 451 -12.85 -14.96 34.94
C ILE A 451 -12.46 -15.30 33.50
N LEU A 452 -11.24 -15.78 33.31
CA LEU A 452 -10.75 -16.31 32.04
C LEU A 452 -10.43 -17.79 32.23
N ALA A 453 -10.95 -18.63 31.35
CA ALA A 453 -10.85 -20.09 31.42
C ALA A 453 -10.74 -20.69 30.02
#